data_AF-A0A2J7PS89-F1
#
_entry.id   AF-A0A2J7PS89-F1
#
_cell.length_a   1.000
_cell.length_b   1.000
_cell.length_c   1.000
_cell.angle_alpha   90.00
_cell.angle_beta   90.00
_cell.angle_gamma   90.00
#
_symmetry.space_group_name_H-M   'P 1'
#
loop_
_entity.id
_entity.type
_entity.pdbx_description
1 polymer ?
#
loop_
_entity_poly.entity_id
_entity_poly.type
_entity_poly.pdbx_seq_one_letter_code
_entity_poly.pdbx_strand_id
1 'polypeptide(L)'
;MNLLINALQVESDPQNAQMLLGGLLLSVQDSAIAEEVEPVTQPDTCLGSDSTSNILSSASDTISSLSLPSDYRSVSLGGMDDVSPETQDQSDGTASAGAFGNMMFIDFPMIGLNKNSAHALFVRATYLVCHRLISSWKTDLNVSLAALELLAGLARIHIRETDALECKRAVKWLCDYIVYQCSRPPPAHSKDLHSTIVAAFQCAAVWLVAHPYLLEDKECLTTVLEVVELGISGSKSQRKPGEPIRMKDEKELKPASMRVRDAAEALLTIILEQVGYFPSPCGAESLWSLLDEVALLRHCNSWPGGDHLSREMAVDRFRYFVVENSTVLALLEEPLGNDQDPQPTVTVLIRGPFGRHAWTMQLRHLPRHKSGTKYHAPNPGRPVPMADVGVSHDVKHRYFPENVDRIPQCKVDRSIPSMESLLMDPNVAAEHAHLSQLVEQQTALETAAGQQRCKETDGPFPECTPPPACHEFQTARLFLSHFGFLSLDAASGNVGSRLTALNTSLDGFCHDLEVLDNMSSRTCDTVHVFYVRAGQKTAEEILSNVQSESTVSPHFLEFLQSLGWSVNVFQHPGWTGHISTSWKVTQPTSEQARAPSN
;
A
#
# COMPACT_ATOMS: atom_id res chain seq x y z
N MET A 1 32.95 -18.96 -18.59
CA MET A 1 32.25 -19.08 -17.29
C MET A 1 33.16 -19.40 -16.12
N ASN A 2 33.57 -20.64 -15.83
CA ASN A 2 34.30 -20.97 -14.58
C ASN A 2 35.56 -20.10 -14.32
N LEU A 3 36.35 -19.79 -15.35
CA LEU A 3 37.52 -18.89 -15.23
C LEU A 3 37.13 -17.48 -14.72
N LEU A 4 36.00 -16.94 -15.20
CA LEU A 4 35.49 -15.61 -14.85
C LEU A 4 34.93 -15.57 -13.41
N ILE A 5 34.20 -16.62 -13.03
CA ILE A 5 33.71 -16.82 -11.65
C ILE A 5 34.89 -16.90 -10.67
N ASN A 6 35.90 -17.70 -11.00
CA ASN A 6 37.10 -17.84 -10.15
C ASN A 6 37.91 -16.53 -10.09
N ALA A 7 38.03 -15.78 -11.20
CA ALA A 7 38.67 -14.47 -11.19
C ALA A 7 37.96 -13.50 -10.23
N LEU A 8 36.63 -13.40 -10.29
CA LEU A 8 35.84 -12.55 -9.40
C LEU A 8 35.93 -12.92 -7.90
N GLN A 9 36.36 -14.13 -7.55
CA GLN A 9 36.63 -14.55 -6.17
C GLN A 9 37.98 -14.07 -5.64
N VAL A 10 38.99 -13.94 -6.50
CA VAL A 10 40.38 -13.58 -6.10
C VAL A 10 40.80 -12.17 -6.49
N GLU A 11 40.11 -11.52 -7.42
CA GLU A 11 40.41 -10.17 -7.88
C GLU A 11 40.32 -9.16 -6.73
N SER A 12 41.27 -8.24 -6.73
CA SER A 12 41.49 -7.20 -5.73
C SER A 12 41.63 -5.79 -6.33
N ASP A 13 41.89 -5.68 -7.64
CA ASP A 13 41.80 -4.39 -8.33
C ASP A 13 40.33 -4.04 -8.65
N PRO A 14 39.86 -2.83 -8.28
CA PRO A 14 38.45 -2.47 -8.44
C PRO A 14 38.04 -2.27 -9.91
N GLN A 15 38.94 -1.82 -10.79
CA GLN A 15 38.63 -1.61 -12.21
C GLN A 15 38.53 -2.95 -12.94
N ASN A 16 39.42 -3.90 -12.64
CA ASN A 16 39.29 -5.28 -13.12
C ASN A 16 38.00 -5.91 -12.59
N ALA A 17 37.68 -5.77 -11.30
CA ALA A 17 36.44 -6.31 -10.73
C ALA A 17 35.19 -5.78 -11.45
N GLN A 18 35.13 -4.48 -11.77
CA GLN A 18 34.05 -3.90 -12.58
C GLN A 18 33.95 -4.52 -13.98
N MET A 19 35.08 -4.67 -14.69
CA MET A 19 35.10 -5.28 -16.04
C MET A 19 34.65 -6.74 -16.01
N LEU A 20 35.10 -7.51 -15.00
CA LEU A 20 34.71 -8.91 -14.82
C LEU A 20 33.23 -9.06 -14.44
N LEU A 21 32.66 -8.13 -13.65
CA LEU A 21 31.22 -8.07 -13.38
C LEU A 21 30.43 -7.81 -14.67
N GLY A 22 30.80 -6.79 -15.45
CA GLY A 22 30.14 -6.51 -16.73
C GLY A 22 30.18 -7.70 -17.70
N GLY A 23 31.33 -8.37 -17.82
CA GLY A 23 31.47 -9.60 -18.60
C GLY A 23 30.64 -10.78 -18.08
N LEU A 24 30.41 -10.86 -16.76
CA LEU A 24 29.57 -11.91 -16.16
C LEU A 24 28.09 -11.68 -16.49
N LEU A 25 27.61 -10.44 -16.42
CA LEU A 25 26.23 -10.10 -16.79
C LEU A 25 25.93 -10.46 -18.25
N LEU A 26 26.77 -9.97 -19.18
CA LEU A 26 26.64 -10.27 -20.61
C LEU A 26 26.65 -11.78 -20.87
N SER A 27 27.56 -12.52 -20.22
CA SER A 27 27.63 -13.98 -20.39
C SER A 27 26.36 -14.72 -19.94
N VAL A 28 25.64 -14.25 -18.92
CA VAL A 28 24.35 -14.84 -18.51
C VAL A 28 23.25 -14.46 -19.51
N GLN A 29 23.23 -13.20 -19.95
CA GLN A 29 22.25 -12.69 -20.92
C GLN A 29 22.37 -13.39 -22.28
N ASP A 30 23.58 -13.50 -22.84
CA ASP A 30 23.86 -14.20 -24.10
C ASP A 30 23.46 -15.69 -24.00
N SER A 31 23.68 -16.32 -22.85
CA SER A 31 23.27 -17.72 -22.62
C SER A 31 21.75 -17.89 -22.60
N ALA A 32 21.02 -16.96 -21.97
CA ALA A 32 19.56 -16.98 -21.95
C ALA A 32 18.97 -16.80 -23.35
N ILE A 33 19.47 -15.81 -24.12
CA ILE A 33 19.04 -15.55 -25.50
C ILE A 33 19.33 -16.75 -26.41
N ALA A 34 20.47 -17.42 -26.23
CA ALA A 34 20.80 -18.64 -26.98
C ALA A 34 19.81 -19.78 -26.68
N GLU A 35 19.54 -20.06 -25.41
CA GLU A 35 18.55 -21.07 -25.00
C GLU A 35 17.12 -20.70 -25.46
N GLU A 36 16.79 -19.41 -25.56
CA GLU A 36 15.52 -18.95 -26.10
C GLU A 36 15.34 -19.32 -27.59
N VAL A 37 16.38 -19.13 -28.40
CA VAL A 37 16.36 -19.32 -29.87
C VAL A 37 16.50 -20.78 -30.30
N GLU A 38 17.26 -21.63 -29.59
CA GLU A 38 17.46 -23.04 -29.98
C GLU A 38 16.17 -23.81 -30.36
N PRO A 39 15.06 -23.81 -29.57
CA PRO A 39 13.85 -24.55 -29.92
C PRO A 39 13.09 -24.01 -31.15
N VAL A 40 13.43 -22.81 -31.65
CA VAL A 40 12.86 -22.25 -32.88
C VAL A 40 13.59 -22.77 -34.14
N THR A 41 14.74 -23.44 -33.97
CA THR A 41 15.65 -23.80 -35.08
C THR A 41 15.79 -25.29 -35.36
N GLN A 42 15.12 -26.17 -34.61
CA GLN A 42 15.11 -27.62 -34.86
C GLN A 42 13.87 -28.06 -35.65
N PRO A 43 14.00 -28.59 -36.89
CA PRO A 43 12.91 -29.26 -37.58
C PRO A 43 12.70 -30.69 -37.04
N ASP A 44 11.43 -31.10 -36.84
CA ASP A 44 11.03 -32.41 -36.33
C ASP A 44 11.66 -33.59 -37.10
N THR A 45 12.78 -34.14 -36.59
CA THR A 45 13.42 -35.31 -37.20
C THR A 45 14.17 -36.19 -36.18
N CYS A 46 13.43 -36.88 -35.30
CA CYS A 46 13.94 -38.04 -34.56
C CYS A 46 12.81 -38.96 -34.05
N LEU A 47 12.25 -39.79 -34.93
CA LEU A 47 11.30 -40.85 -34.55
C LEU A 47 12.05 -42.13 -34.11
N GLY A 48 11.58 -42.75 -33.02
CA GLY A 48 11.59 -44.21 -32.88
C GLY A 48 12.43 -44.84 -31.76
N SER A 49 11.84 -45.00 -30.58
CA SER A 49 11.84 -46.29 -29.88
C SER A 49 10.64 -46.38 -28.93
N ASP A 50 9.70 -47.29 -29.20
CA ASP A 50 8.40 -47.36 -28.52
C ASP A 50 8.42 -47.99 -27.12
N SER A 51 7.50 -47.55 -26.26
CA SER A 51 6.89 -48.41 -25.23
C SER A 51 5.50 -47.90 -24.79
N THR A 52 4.54 -47.88 -25.72
CA THR A 52 3.14 -47.56 -25.39
C THR A 52 2.48 -48.68 -24.59
N SER A 53 2.11 -48.44 -23.33
CA SER A 53 1.12 -49.30 -22.65
C SER A 53 0.38 -48.62 -21.48
N ASN A 54 -0.94 -48.55 -21.65
CA ASN A 54 -1.98 -48.75 -20.63
C ASN A 54 -2.21 -47.68 -19.55
N ILE A 55 -3.14 -46.79 -19.89
CA ILE A 55 -4.04 -46.08 -18.97
C ILE A 55 -5.04 -47.08 -18.34
N LEU A 56 -5.27 -46.95 -17.02
CA LEU A 56 -6.33 -47.55 -16.18
C LEU A 56 -6.26 -49.06 -15.80
N SER A 57 -6.81 -49.32 -14.60
CA SER A 57 -6.91 -50.61 -13.86
C SER A 57 -5.59 -51.04 -13.17
N SER A 58 -5.58 -51.47 -11.90
CA SER A 58 -6.66 -51.83 -10.96
C SER A 58 -6.46 -51.25 -9.55
N ALA A 59 -7.56 -51.04 -8.81
CA ALA A 59 -7.54 -50.61 -7.41
C ALA A 59 -7.61 -51.79 -6.42
N SER A 60 -7.03 -51.63 -5.24
CA SER A 60 -7.78 -51.61 -3.95
C SER A 60 -6.84 -51.35 -2.76
N ASP A 61 -7.24 -50.41 -1.91
CA ASP A 61 -7.31 -50.47 -0.43
C ASP A 61 -6.11 -51.07 0.36
N THR A 62 -5.66 -50.46 1.46
CA THR A 62 -6.54 -50.21 2.63
C THR A 62 -6.02 -49.08 3.54
N ILE A 63 -6.93 -48.53 4.36
CA ILE A 63 -6.73 -47.62 5.51
C ILE A 63 -6.40 -46.16 5.14
N SER A 64 -7.47 -45.41 4.94
CA SER A 64 -7.54 -43.97 5.19
C SER A 64 -7.56 -43.66 6.70
N SER A 65 -7.17 -42.44 7.10
CA SER A 65 -8.09 -41.52 7.81
C SER A 65 -7.46 -40.20 8.28
N LEU A 66 -8.31 -39.17 8.28
CA LEU A 66 -8.27 -37.92 9.04
C LEU A 66 -7.25 -36.81 8.70
N SER A 67 -7.77 -35.59 8.77
CA SER A 67 -7.16 -34.31 8.40
C SER A 67 -7.14 -33.36 9.60
N LEU A 68 -6.40 -32.24 9.47
CA LEU A 68 -6.51 -31.01 10.30
C LEU A 68 -6.04 -31.13 11.78
N PRO A 69 -5.79 -30.01 12.49
CA PRO A 69 -5.64 -28.62 12.07
C PRO A 69 -4.27 -27.99 12.47
N SER A 70 -4.19 -26.67 12.41
CA SER A 70 -3.10 -25.80 12.88
C SER A 70 -3.11 -25.54 14.41
N ASP A 71 -2.19 -24.66 14.82
CA ASP A 71 -2.03 -24.02 16.15
C ASP A 71 -1.42 -24.85 17.28
N TYR A 72 -0.29 -24.36 17.80
CA TYR A 72 -0.04 -24.37 19.25
C TYR A 72 0.71 -23.10 19.68
N ARG A 73 0.14 -22.39 20.67
CA ARG A 73 0.82 -21.30 21.39
C ARG A 73 1.57 -21.84 22.61
N SER A 74 2.65 -21.15 22.95
CA SER A 74 3.32 -21.10 24.27
C SER A 74 2.64 -21.78 25.46
N VAL A 75 3.37 -22.68 26.14
CA VAL A 75 3.19 -22.99 27.56
C VAL A 75 4.56 -23.00 28.24
N SER A 76 4.67 -22.32 29.38
CA SER A 76 5.87 -22.29 30.23
C SER A 76 5.83 -23.39 31.29
N LEU A 77 6.98 -23.87 31.74
CA LEU A 77 7.10 -24.59 33.03
C LEU A 77 8.51 -24.40 33.64
N GLY A 78 8.63 -24.56 34.95
CA GLY A 78 9.90 -24.40 35.69
C GLY A 78 9.83 -25.01 37.11
N GLY A 79 11.00 -25.06 37.76
CA GLY A 79 11.29 -25.80 39.00
C GLY A 79 12.49 -26.75 38.77
N MET A 80 13.66 -26.51 39.38
CA MET A 80 14.05 -26.86 40.78
C MET A 80 14.29 -28.37 40.93
N ASP A 81 15.41 -28.91 41.46
CA ASP A 81 16.57 -28.39 42.23
C ASP A 81 17.79 -29.35 41.99
N ASP A 82 19.09 -29.12 42.25
CA ASP A 82 19.96 -28.02 42.74
C ASP A 82 21.46 -28.45 42.47
N VAL A 83 22.47 -27.79 43.07
CA VAL A 83 23.91 -28.12 43.27
C VAL A 83 24.91 -27.31 42.41
N SER A 84 25.73 -26.51 43.13
CA SER A 84 27.01 -25.88 42.69
C SER A 84 28.14 -26.36 43.63
N PRO A 85 29.47 -26.16 43.36
CA PRO A 85 30.11 -24.83 43.45
C PRO A 85 31.30 -24.55 42.49
N GLU A 86 31.65 -23.26 42.32
CA GLU A 86 33.00 -22.65 42.14
C GLU A 86 33.93 -23.12 40.96
N THR A 87 34.73 -22.28 40.27
CA THR A 87 35.30 -20.95 40.57
C THR A 87 35.74 -20.16 39.30
N GLN A 88 35.92 -18.83 39.44
CA GLN A 88 36.84 -17.90 38.71
C GLN A 88 36.66 -17.49 37.22
N ASP A 89 36.45 -16.17 37.05
CA ASP A 89 37.14 -15.20 36.18
C ASP A 89 37.57 -15.53 34.72
N GLN A 90 36.92 -14.91 33.71
CA GLN A 90 37.43 -13.68 33.05
C GLN A 90 36.49 -13.11 31.97
N SER A 91 36.81 -11.90 31.49
CA SER A 91 36.05 -11.12 30.49
C SER A 91 36.53 -11.35 29.06
N ASP A 92 35.60 -11.48 28.10
CA ASP A 92 35.44 -10.46 27.05
C ASP A 92 34.21 -10.71 26.16
N GLY A 93 33.76 -9.68 25.42
CA GLY A 93 32.50 -9.70 24.68
C GLY A 93 32.62 -9.65 23.17
N THR A 94 32.28 -10.74 22.47
CA THR A 94 31.77 -10.73 21.07
C THR A 94 30.95 -12.01 20.79
N ALA A 95 29.64 -11.88 20.58
CA ALA A 95 28.76 -13.02 20.25
C ALA A 95 27.78 -12.69 19.12
N SER A 96 27.98 -13.32 17.94
CA SER A 96 26.98 -13.58 16.87
C SER A 96 27.60 -13.97 15.51
N ALA A 97 28.91 -13.78 15.30
CA ALA A 97 29.55 -14.05 14.00
C ALA A 97 29.76 -15.56 13.66
N GLY A 98 29.63 -16.46 14.64
CA GLY A 98 30.09 -17.84 14.54
C GLY A 98 29.29 -18.81 13.65
N ALA A 99 28.10 -18.43 13.16
CA ALA A 99 27.20 -19.35 12.46
C ALA A 99 27.43 -19.46 10.93
N PHE A 100 28.13 -18.49 10.31
CA PHE A 100 28.15 -18.34 8.85
C PHE A 100 29.34 -19.00 8.15
N GLY A 101 30.38 -19.44 8.88
CA GLY A 101 31.63 -19.95 8.29
C GLY A 101 31.55 -21.33 7.62
N ASN A 102 30.60 -22.18 8.01
CA ASN A 102 30.60 -23.59 7.60
C ASN A 102 29.92 -23.88 6.25
N MET A 103 29.31 -22.89 5.58
CA MET A 103 28.57 -23.12 4.32
C MET A 103 29.44 -23.01 3.05
N MET A 104 30.76 -23.12 3.19
CA MET A 104 31.72 -23.29 2.08
C MET A 104 31.90 -24.76 1.63
N PHE A 105 31.36 -25.74 2.38
CA PHE A 105 31.51 -27.17 2.10
C PHE A 105 30.17 -27.91 2.16
N ILE A 106 29.29 -27.60 1.21
CA ILE A 106 28.23 -28.52 0.78
C ILE A 106 28.37 -28.70 -0.73
N ASP A 107 29.07 -29.76 -1.14
CA ASP A 107 28.91 -30.33 -2.48
C ASP A 107 27.47 -30.86 -2.58
N PHE A 108 26.56 -30.01 -3.05
CA PHE A 108 25.22 -30.45 -3.43
C PHE A 108 25.38 -31.38 -4.64
N PRO A 109 24.95 -32.66 -4.57
CA PRO A 109 25.10 -33.61 -5.67
C PRO A 109 24.07 -33.30 -6.77
N MET A 110 24.34 -32.23 -7.53
CA MET A 110 23.62 -31.84 -8.75
C MET A 110 23.93 -32.84 -9.88
N ILE A 111 23.37 -34.04 -9.72
CA ILE A 111 23.43 -35.15 -10.69
C ILE A 111 22.35 -34.90 -11.74
N GLY A 112 22.75 -34.42 -12.93
CA GLY A 112 21.90 -34.44 -14.13
C GLY A 112 21.81 -33.12 -14.89
N LEU A 113 21.87 -31.97 -14.22
CA LEU A 113 21.67 -30.67 -14.89
C LEU A 113 22.93 -30.11 -15.57
N ASN A 114 22.71 -29.50 -16.74
CA ASN A 114 23.77 -28.97 -17.59
C ASN A 114 24.51 -27.82 -16.90
N LYS A 115 25.79 -28.02 -16.53
CA LYS A 115 26.59 -27.10 -15.68
C LYS A 115 26.87 -25.72 -16.30
N ASN A 116 26.38 -25.48 -17.51
CA ASN A 116 26.55 -24.29 -18.34
C ASN A 116 25.22 -23.62 -18.73
N SER A 117 24.05 -24.11 -18.29
CA SER A 117 22.77 -23.51 -18.70
C SER A 117 22.59 -22.08 -18.16
N ALA A 118 21.77 -21.26 -18.82
CA ALA A 118 21.50 -19.88 -18.42
C ALA A 118 21.01 -19.81 -16.95
N HIS A 119 20.11 -20.72 -16.56
CA HIS A 119 19.70 -20.92 -15.17
C HIS A 119 20.89 -21.19 -14.23
N ALA A 120 21.74 -22.17 -14.55
CA ALA A 120 22.87 -22.55 -13.69
C ALA A 120 23.93 -21.44 -13.58
N LEU A 121 24.04 -20.58 -14.59
CA LEU A 121 24.91 -19.40 -14.59
C LEU A 121 24.30 -18.24 -13.80
N PHE A 122 22.99 -17.99 -13.94
CA PHE A 122 22.23 -17.01 -13.15
C PHE A 122 22.33 -17.29 -11.65
N VAL A 123 22.01 -18.51 -11.19
CA VAL A 123 22.05 -18.87 -9.76
C VAL A 123 23.46 -18.66 -9.19
N ARG A 124 24.51 -19.06 -9.93
CA ARG A 124 25.91 -18.86 -9.52
C ARG A 124 26.31 -17.39 -9.49
N ALA A 125 25.88 -16.60 -10.47
CA ALA A 125 26.19 -15.16 -10.55
C ALA A 125 25.51 -14.40 -9.40
N THR A 126 24.20 -14.61 -9.21
CA THR A 126 23.41 -14.03 -8.11
C THR A 126 24.02 -14.37 -6.75
N TYR A 127 24.30 -15.66 -6.48
CA TYR A 127 24.92 -16.07 -5.21
C TYR A 127 26.30 -15.43 -5.00
N LEU A 128 27.20 -15.51 -5.99
CA LEU A 128 28.55 -14.98 -5.90
C LEU A 128 28.54 -13.48 -5.60
N VAL A 129 27.73 -12.72 -6.33
CA VAL A 129 27.72 -11.24 -6.24
C VAL A 129 27.06 -10.78 -4.95
N CYS A 130 25.93 -11.37 -4.54
CA CYS A 130 25.34 -11.12 -3.23
C CYS A 130 26.31 -11.42 -2.08
N HIS A 131 26.99 -12.57 -2.13
CA HIS A 131 27.98 -12.94 -1.12
C HIS A 131 29.16 -11.95 -1.06
N ARG A 132 29.77 -11.62 -2.21
CA ARG A 132 30.92 -10.71 -2.30
C ARG A 132 30.54 -9.26 -1.95
N LEU A 133 29.32 -8.83 -2.24
CA LEU A 133 28.79 -7.50 -1.90
C LEU A 133 28.80 -7.24 -0.39
N ILE A 134 28.27 -8.17 0.44
CA ILE A 134 28.29 -8.04 1.91
C ILE A 134 29.67 -8.37 2.50
N SER A 135 30.38 -9.37 1.97
CA SER A 135 31.65 -9.83 2.58
C SER A 135 32.83 -8.90 2.29
N SER A 136 33.15 -8.64 1.01
CA SER A 136 34.37 -7.97 0.57
C SER A 136 34.17 -6.59 -0.07
N TRP A 137 33.10 -6.37 -0.83
CA TRP A 137 32.95 -5.16 -1.65
C TRP A 137 32.23 -3.99 -0.96
N LYS A 138 31.53 -4.24 0.16
CA LYS A 138 30.80 -3.26 1.02
C LYS A 138 31.51 -1.94 1.35
N THR A 139 32.83 -1.88 1.30
CA THR A 139 33.62 -0.66 1.56
C THR A 139 34.10 0.05 0.30
N ASP A 140 34.03 -0.60 -0.86
CA ASP A 140 34.35 -0.02 -2.16
C ASP A 140 33.08 0.48 -2.85
N LEU A 141 33.04 1.78 -3.13
CA LEU A 141 31.92 2.43 -3.84
C LEU A 141 31.74 1.85 -5.25
N ASN A 142 32.83 1.77 -6.02
CA ASN A 142 32.83 1.52 -7.45
C ASN A 142 32.48 0.05 -7.74
N VAL A 143 33.02 -0.88 -6.95
CA VAL A 143 32.69 -2.30 -7.06
C VAL A 143 31.30 -2.60 -6.46
N SER A 144 30.88 -1.93 -5.38
CA SER A 144 29.51 -2.06 -4.87
C SER A 144 28.46 -1.62 -5.89
N LEU A 145 28.67 -0.48 -6.57
CA LEU A 145 27.73 0.00 -7.58
C LEU A 145 27.65 -0.96 -8.79
N ALA A 146 28.79 -1.39 -9.35
CA ALA A 146 28.79 -2.34 -10.47
C ALA A 146 28.19 -3.71 -10.09
N ALA A 147 28.35 -4.15 -8.83
CA ALA A 147 27.71 -5.37 -8.32
C ALA A 147 26.19 -5.22 -8.20
N LEU A 148 25.69 -4.06 -7.79
CA LEU A 148 24.25 -3.75 -7.73
C LEU A 148 23.65 -3.58 -9.13
N GLU A 149 24.36 -2.94 -10.06
CA GLU A 149 23.97 -2.85 -11.48
C GLU A 149 23.90 -4.23 -12.14
N LEU A 150 24.85 -5.13 -11.84
CA LEU A 150 24.78 -6.54 -12.27
C LEU A 150 23.55 -7.25 -11.70
N LEU A 151 23.27 -7.13 -10.40
CA LEU A 151 22.11 -7.76 -9.78
C LEU A 151 20.79 -7.23 -10.35
N ALA A 152 20.69 -5.93 -10.63
CA ALA A 152 19.56 -5.32 -11.33
C ALA A 152 19.52 -5.70 -12.83
N GLY A 153 20.64 -6.10 -13.42
CA GLY A 153 20.70 -6.74 -14.74
C GLY A 153 20.09 -8.14 -14.70
N LEU A 154 20.60 -9.01 -13.82
CA LEU A 154 20.16 -10.41 -13.68
C LEU A 154 18.64 -10.52 -13.43
N ALA A 155 18.07 -9.67 -12.58
CA ALA A 155 16.63 -9.61 -12.31
C ALA A 155 15.76 -9.45 -13.58
N ARG A 156 16.30 -8.86 -14.66
CA ARG A 156 15.57 -8.59 -15.91
C ARG A 156 15.86 -9.61 -17.02
N ILE A 157 16.70 -10.62 -16.76
CA ILE A 157 16.95 -11.70 -17.72
C ILE A 157 15.80 -12.70 -17.60
N HIS A 158 15.08 -12.95 -18.69
CA HIS A 158 14.08 -14.01 -18.71
C HIS A 158 14.76 -15.37 -18.69
N ILE A 159 14.33 -16.24 -17.78
CA ILE A 159 14.81 -17.62 -17.66
C ILE A 159 13.59 -18.51 -17.47
N ARG A 160 13.38 -19.43 -18.42
CA ARG A 160 12.18 -20.31 -18.48
C ARG A 160 11.91 -21.05 -17.17
N GLU A 161 12.95 -21.47 -16.48
CA GLU A 161 12.91 -22.05 -15.13
C GLU A 161 13.54 -21.06 -14.13
N THR A 162 12.80 -20.03 -13.71
CA THR A 162 13.28 -19.09 -12.68
C THR A 162 13.02 -19.67 -11.28
N ASP A 163 14.07 -19.92 -10.49
CA ASP A 163 13.91 -20.40 -9.11
C ASP A 163 13.47 -19.25 -8.18
N ALA A 164 12.22 -19.30 -7.74
CA ALA A 164 11.63 -18.35 -6.80
C ALA A 164 12.38 -18.31 -5.45
N LEU A 165 13.02 -19.40 -5.01
CA LEU A 165 13.80 -19.44 -3.78
C LEU A 165 15.10 -18.64 -3.90
N GLU A 166 15.78 -18.71 -5.05
CA GLU A 166 16.98 -17.90 -5.33
C GLU A 166 16.64 -16.42 -5.52
N CYS A 167 15.48 -16.11 -6.10
CA CYS A 167 14.99 -14.73 -6.19
C CYS A 167 14.66 -14.16 -4.79
N LYS A 168 13.98 -14.93 -3.94
CA LYS A 168 13.74 -14.60 -2.52
C LYS A 168 15.04 -14.43 -1.74
N ARG A 169 16.05 -15.26 -2.01
CA ARG A 169 17.41 -15.12 -1.45
C ARG A 169 18.05 -13.81 -1.92
N ALA A 170 18.04 -13.48 -3.21
CA ALA A 170 18.63 -12.26 -3.75
C ALA A 170 18.05 -10.99 -3.09
N VAL A 171 16.72 -10.88 -3.00
CA VAL A 171 16.06 -9.76 -2.30
C VAL A 171 16.43 -9.70 -0.82
N LYS A 172 16.53 -10.85 -0.13
CA LYS A 172 17.01 -10.89 1.26
C LYS A 172 18.46 -10.41 1.39
N TRP A 173 19.38 -10.83 0.53
CA TRP A 173 20.77 -10.37 0.56
C TRP A 173 20.88 -8.86 0.29
N LEU A 174 20.05 -8.30 -0.60
CA LEU A 174 19.96 -6.84 -0.79
C LEU A 174 19.45 -6.14 0.48
N CYS A 175 18.43 -6.68 1.13
CA CYS A 175 17.91 -6.18 2.41
C CYS A 175 18.98 -6.21 3.52
N ASP A 176 19.68 -7.33 3.68
CA ASP A 176 20.75 -7.50 4.67
C ASP A 176 21.94 -6.54 4.39
N TYR A 177 22.26 -6.27 3.12
CA TYR A 177 23.25 -5.25 2.75
C TYR A 177 22.82 -3.82 3.13
N ILE A 178 21.56 -3.45 2.87
CA ILE A 178 21.01 -2.13 3.25
C ILE A 178 21.06 -1.98 4.77
N VAL A 179 20.60 -2.98 5.53
CA VAL A 179 20.63 -2.97 7.00
C VAL A 179 22.08 -2.82 7.50
N TYR A 180 23.02 -3.57 6.94
CA TYR A 180 24.43 -3.47 7.29
C TYR A 180 24.99 -2.06 7.04
N GLN A 181 24.80 -1.50 5.85
CA GLN A 181 25.33 -0.18 5.47
C GLN A 181 24.70 0.94 6.32
N CYS A 182 23.40 0.87 6.62
CA CYS A 182 22.71 1.78 7.53
C CYS A 182 23.15 1.64 9.00
N SER A 183 23.64 0.47 9.43
CA SER A 183 24.12 0.23 10.81
C SER A 183 25.56 0.71 11.08
N ARG A 184 26.25 1.26 10.08
CA ARG A 184 27.64 1.70 10.22
C ARG A 184 27.74 2.89 11.21
N PRO A 185 28.85 3.02 11.96
CA PRO A 185 29.00 4.08 12.94
C PRO A 185 29.07 5.46 12.26
N PRO A 186 28.63 6.56 12.90
CA PRO A 186 28.52 7.88 12.27
C PRO A 186 29.77 8.40 11.53
N PRO A 187 31.03 8.16 11.97
CA PRO A 187 32.22 8.56 11.21
C PRO A 187 32.36 7.90 9.82
N ALA A 188 31.60 6.84 9.54
CA ALA A 188 31.55 6.18 8.23
C ALA A 188 30.41 6.68 7.32
N HIS A 189 29.54 7.58 7.78
CA HIS A 189 28.44 8.13 6.98
C HIS A 189 28.94 9.17 5.97
N SER A 190 29.49 8.69 4.85
CA SER A 190 29.84 9.51 3.69
C SER A 190 28.69 9.61 2.68
N LYS A 191 28.75 10.64 1.83
CA LYS A 191 27.89 10.79 0.63
C LYS A 191 27.91 9.53 -0.26
N ASP A 192 29.04 8.83 -0.28
CA ASP A 192 29.30 7.66 -1.11
C ASP A 192 28.62 6.42 -0.52
N LEU A 193 28.70 6.23 0.81
CA LEU A 193 27.93 5.22 1.52
C LEU A 193 26.42 5.41 1.28
N HIS A 194 25.92 6.64 1.42
CA HIS A 194 24.51 6.95 1.12
C HIS A 194 24.14 6.70 -0.34
N SER A 195 25.10 6.79 -1.28
CA SER A 195 24.87 6.48 -2.69
C SER A 195 24.80 4.98 -2.96
N THR A 196 25.62 4.15 -2.29
CA THR A 196 25.47 2.67 -2.36
C THR A 196 24.17 2.18 -1.73
N ILE A 197 23.71 2.81 -0.64
CA ILE A 197 22.41 2.48 -0.02
C ILE A 197 21.26 2.80 -0.99
N VAL A 198 21.27 3.98 -1.61
CA VAL A 198 20.26 4.36 -2.63
C VAL A 198 20.26 3.39 -3.82
N ALA A 199 21.43 3.03 -4.33
CA ALA A 199 21.55 2.04 -5.41
C ALA A 199 21.04 0.65 -4.99
N ALA A 200 21.19 0.26 -3.71
CA ALA A 200 20.65 -1.00 -3.20
C ALA A 200 19.12 -0.98 -3.07
N PHE A 201 18.52 0.14 -2.64
CA PHE A 201 17.07 0.33 -2.68
C PHE A 201 16.53 0.27 -4.12
N GLN A 202 17.22 0.90 -5.08
CA GLN A 202 16.87 0.85 -6.50
C GLN A 202 17.03 -0.57 -7.09
N CYS A 203 18.08 -1.31 -6.72
CA CYS A 203 18.24 -2.71 -7.10
C CYS A 203 17.10 -3.58 -6.54
N ALA A 204 16.74 -3.42 -5.26
CA ALA A 204 15.62 -4.13 -4.65
C ALA A 204 14.29 -3.84 -5.37
N ALA A 205 14.05 -2.58 -5.77
CA ALA A 205 12.89 -2.22 -6.58
C ALA A 205 12.83 -3.00 -7.90
N VAL A 206 13.95 -3.10 -8.64
CA VAL A 206 14.02 -3.85 -9.91
C VAL A 206 13.71 -5.33 -9.71
N TRP A 207 14.21 -5.96 -8.64
CA TRP A 207 13.89 -7.37 -8.32
C TRP A 207 12.39 -7.58 -8.02
N LEU A 208 11.73 -6.67 -7.31
CA LEU A 208 10.29 -6.81 -7.01
C LEU A 208 9.42 -6.56 -8.24
N VAL A 209 9.76 -5.55 -9.06
CA VAL A 209 9.11 -5.27 -10.35
C VAL A 209 9.22 -6.46 -11.31
N ALA A 210 10.38 -7.11 -11.39
CA ALA A 210 10.58 -8.27 -12.26
C ALA A 210 9.97 -9.57 -11.73
N HIS A 211 9.83 -9.69 -10.39
CA HIS A 211 9.35 -10.89 -9.72
C HIS A 211 8.23 -10.58 -8.69
N PRO A 212 7.02 -10.11 -9.11
CA PRO A 212 5.99 -9.64 -8.17
C PRO A 212 5.51 -10.71 -7.17
N TYR A 213 5.61 -11.99 -7.51
CA TYR A 213 5.29 -13.11 -6.60
C TYR A 213 6.12 -13.10 -5.30
N LEU A 214 7.27 -12.42 -5.27
CA LEU A 214 8.06 -12.23 -4.06
C LEU A 214 7.34 -11.37 -3.00
N LEU A 215 6.31 -10.63 -3.38
CA LEU A 215 5.46 -9.84 -2.47
C LEU A 215 4.27 -10.64 -1.92
N GLU A 216 3.95 -11.79 -2.52
CA GLU A 216 2.99 -12.76 -1.95
C GLU A 216 3.63 -13.61 -0.84
N ASP A 217 4.95 -13.83 -0.92
CA ASP A 217 5.71 -14.48 0.15
C ASP A 217 5.79 -13.59 1.40
N LYS A 218 5.06 -13.99 2.44
CA LYS A 218 4.96 -13.26 3.71
C LYS A 218 6.30 -12.94 4.37
N GLU A 219 7.30 -13.82 4.27
CA GLU A 219 8.62 -13.59 4.90
C GLU A 219 9.42 -12.55 4.13
N CYS A 220 9.39 -12.63 2.79
CA CYS A 220 10.02 -11.66 1.89
C CYS A 220 9.37 -10.28 2.05
N LEU A 221 8.05 -10.18 1.96
CA LEU A 221 7.31 -8.92 2.18
C LEU A 221 7.62 -8.31 3.56
N THR A 222 7.63 -9.12 4.63
CA THR A 222 7.98 -8.64 5.98
C THR A 222 9.42 -8.12 6.02
N THR A 223 10.37 -8.85 5.43
CA THR A 223 11.80 -8.47 5.38
C THR A 223 11.99 -7.14 4.66
N VAL A 224 11.37 -6.97 3.48
CA VAL A 224 11.47 -5.73 2.69
C VAL A 224 10.82 -4.56 3.44
N LEU A 225 9.63 -4.75 4.01
CA LEU A 225 8.93 -3.70 4.78
C LEU A 225 9.74 -3.23 6.00
N GLU A 226 10.45 -4.11 6.70
CA GLU A 226 11.36 -3.71 7.78
C GLU A 226 12.57 -2.89 7.28
N VAL A 227 13.06 -3.14 6.08
CA VAL A 227 14.18 -2.39 5.48
C VAL A 227 13.72 -1.03 4.95
N VAL A 228 12.51 -0.97 4.39
CA VAL A 228 11.82 0.28 4.07
C VAL A 228 11.58 1.12 5.35
N GLU A 229 11.09 0.51 6.43
CA GLU A 229 10.90 1.20 7.72
C GLU A 229 12.20 1.80 8.26
N LEU A 230 13.30 1.03 8.16
CA LEU A 230 14.64 1.48 8.53
C LEU A 230 15.13 2.63 7.65
N GLY A 231 14.88 2.58 6.34
CA GLY A 231 15.25 3.64 5.38
C GLY A 231 14.49 4.94 5.62
N ILE A 232 13.18 4.86 5.89
CA ILE A 232 12.31 6.03 6.10
C ILE A 232 12.51 6.65 7.49
N SER A 233 12.55 5.84 8.55
CA SER A 233 12.53 6.32 9.95
C SER A 233 13.90 6.34 10.62
N GLY A 234 14.89 5.60 10.11
CA GLY A 234 16.17 5.37 10.78
C GLY A 234 16.17 4.26 11.84
N SER A 235 15.05 3.56 12.07
CA SER A 235 15.04 2.35 12.92
C SER A 235 13.95 1.35 12.53
N LYS A 236 14.00 0.14 13.11
CA LYS A 236 12.95 -0.88 12.98
C LYS A 236 11.99 -0.87 14.17
N SER A 237 10.76 -1.33 13.94
CA SER A 237 9.73 -1.59 14.95
C SER A 237 10.17 -2.65 15.97
N GLN A 238 10.81 -3.71 15.45
CA GLN A 238 11.42 -4.78 16.23
C GLN A 238 12.94 -4.57 16.22
N ARG A 239 13.53 -4.34 17.40
CA ARG A 239 14.96 -3.99 17.54
C ARG A 239 15.81 -5.16 18.02
N LYS A 240 15.34 -5.84 19.07
CA LYS A 240 15.93 -7.07 19.61
C LYS A 240 14.82 -8.01 20.08
N PRO A 241 15.03 -9.34 20.09
CA PRO A 241 14.11 -10.27 20.72
C PRO A 241 13.87 -9.89 22.19
N GLY A 242 12.60 -9.64 22.55
CA GLY A 242 12.19 -9.27 23.92
C GLY A 242 12.09 -7.77 24.21
N GLU A 243 12.54 -6.87 23.31
CA GLU A 243 12.19 -5.45 23.41
C GLU A 243 10.73 -5.23 22.93
N PRO A 244 9.95 -4.33 23.53
CA PRO A 244 8.58 -4.05 23.08
C PRO A 244 8.58 -3.44 21.67
N ILE A 245 7.54 -3.77 20.90
CA ILE A 245 7.37 -3.24 19.53
C ILE A 245 7.11 -1.73 19.61
N ARG A 246 8.02 -0.93 19.05
CA ARG A 246 7.84 0.53 18.98
C ARG A 246 6.88 0.87 17.84
N MET A 247 5.84 1.64 18.13
CA MET A 247 4.77 2.01 17.19
C MET A 247 5.21 3.15 16.25
N LYS A 248 4.39 3.49 15.24
CA LYS A 248 4.76 4.46 14.18
C LYS A 248 4.82 5.89 14.71
N ASP A 249 3.84 6.26 15.51
CA ASP A 249 3.67 7.52 16.23
C ASP A 249 4.79 7.75 17.27
N GLU A 250 5.25 6.69 17.92
CA GLU A 250 6.35 6.76 18.89
C GLU A 250 7.73 7.02 18.24
N LYS A 251 7.88 6.99 16.90
CA LYS A 251 9.17 7.05 16.21
C LYS A 251 9.55 8.46 15.79
N GLU A 252 10.67 8.93 16.32
CA GLU A 252 11.38 10.09 15.82
C GLU A 252 12.06 9.75 14.48
N LEU A 253 11.71 10.47 13.41
CA LEU A 253 12.23 10.22 12.06
C LEU A 253 13.68 10.73 11.94
N LYS A 254 14.64 9.80 11.95
CA LYS A 254 16.09 10.05 11.80
C LYS A 254 16.72 9.14 10.74
N PRO A 255 16.27 9.20 9.47
CA PRO A 255 16.84 8.40 8.38
C PRO A 255 18.33 8.68 8.17
N ALA A 256 19.07 7.67 7.67
CA ALA A 256 20.52 7.76 7.47
C ALA A 256 20.96 8.93 6.56
N SER A 257 20.10 9.32 5.61
CA SER A 257 20.10 10.62 4.93
C SER A 257 18.73 10.86 4.26
N MET A 258 18.45 12.09 3.83
CA MET A 258 17.26 12.39 3.02
C MET A 258 17.20 11.52 1.77
N ARG A 259 18.29 11.42 0.99
CA ARG A 259 18.33 10.58 -0.22
C ARG A 259 17.99 9.10 0.04
N VAL A 260 18.38 8.57 1.20
CA VAL A 260 18.07 7.19 1.61
C VAL A 260 16.59 7.06 1.99
N ARG A 261 16.02 8.05 2.69
CA ARG A 261 14.58 8.13 2.96
C ARG A 261 13.79 8.17 1.64
N ASP A 262 14.14 9.08 0.74
CA ASP A 262 13.43 9.29 -0.53
C ASP A 262 13.45 8.01 -1.41
N ALA A 263 14.56 7.26 -1.40
CA ALA A 263 14.66 5.97 -2.08
C ALA A 263 13.86 4.84 -1.39
N ALA A 264 13.73 4.88 -0.06
CA ALA A 264 12.89 3.95 0.69
C ALA A 264 11.38 4.27 0.57
N GLU A 265 11.02 5.56 0.48
CA GLU A 265 9.67 6.04 0.15
C GLU A 265 9.29 5.58 -1.27
N ALA A 266 10.18 5.72 -2.27
CA ALA A 266 9.96 5.20 -3.62
C ALA A 266 9.80 3.66 -3.66
N LEU A 267 10.60 2.91 -2.89
CA LEU A 267 10.42 1.46 -2.76
C LEU A 267 9.08 1.10 -2.10
N LEU A 268 8.63 1.88 -1.10
CA LEU A 268 7.32 1.70 -0.48
C LEU A 268 6.18 1.91 -1.48
N THR A 269 6.26 2.93 -2.35
CA THR A 269 5.28 3.16 -3.41
C THR A 269 5.17 1.94 -4.33
N ILE A 270 6.31 1.42 -4.81
CA ILE A 270 6.35 0.22 -5.69
C ILE A 270 5.74 -1.00 -5.00
N ILE A 271 6.00 -1.20 -3.70
CA ILE A 271 5.39 -2.28 -2.90
C ILE A 271 3.87 -2.08 -2.80
N LEU A 272 3.38 -0.86 -2.59
CA LEU A 272 1.95 -0.57 -2.48
C LEU A 272 1.21 -0.65 -3.84
N GLU A 273 1.90 -0.45 -4.95
CA GLU A 273 1.38 -0.67 -6.31
C GLU A 273 1.30 -2.16 -6.71
N GLN A 274 2.11 -3.02 -6.07
CA GLN A 274 2.27 -4.43 -6.46
C GLN A 274 1.67 -5.44 -5.44
N VAL A 275 1.66 -5.14 -4.14
CA VAL A 275 1.06 -6.01 -3.11
C VAL A 275 -0.46 -6.07 -3.32
N GLY A 276 -0.95 -7.25 -3.72
CA GLY A 276 -2.36 -7.43 -4.05
C GLY A 276 -2.73 -6.99 -5.46
N TYR A 277 -1.74 -6.78 -6.35
CA TYR A 277 -1.95 -6.58 -7.79
C TYR A 277 -2.40 -7.88 -8.49
N PHE A 278 -3.60 -8.33 -8.16
CA PHE A 278 -4.42 -9.07 -9.12
C PHE A 278 -4.82 -8.08 -10.22
N PRO A 279 -4.85 -8.47 -11.52
CA PRO A 279 -5.28 -7.56 -12.58
C PRO A 279 -6.65 -6.98 -12.23
N SER A 280 -6.75 -5.65 -12.30
CA SER A 280 -8.02 -4.96 -12.03
C SER A 280 -9.09 -5.42 -13.03
N PRO A 281 -10.38 -5.07 -12.84
CA PRO A 281 -11.39 -5.26 -13.89
C PRO A 281 -11.05 -4.59 -15.24
N CYS A 282 -10.01 -3.75 -15.29
CA CYS A 282 -9.46 -3.09 -16.47
C CYS A 282 -8.24 -3.82 -17.08
N GLY A 283 -7.86 -5.00 -16.56
CA GLY A 283 -6.71 -5.79 -17.02
C GLY A 283 -5.34 -5.26 -16.57
N ALA A 284 -4.28 -5.73 -17.23
CA ALA A 284 -2.89 -5.30 -16.99
C ALA A 284 -2.56 -3.90 -17.59
N GLU A 285 -3.47 -3.40 -18.43
CA GLU A 285 -3.35 -2.17 -19.22
C GLU A 285 -3.57 -0.90 -18.38
N SER A 286 -4.38 -0.98 -17.33
CA SER A 286 -4.61 0.10 -16.37
C SER A 286 -4.33 -0.37 -14.94
N LEU A 287 -3.32 0.25 -14.31
CA LEU A 287 -3.03 0.08 -12.88
C LEU A 287 -4.11 0.69 -11.99
N TRP A 288 -4.82 1.71 -12.49
CA TRP A 288 -5.73 2.55 -11.71
C TRP A 288 -7.19 2.48 -12.19
N SER A 289 -8.09 3.16 -11.47
CA SER A 289 -9.53 3.09 -11.68
C SER A 289 -10.03 3.97 -12.81
N LEU A 290 -10.88 3.39 -13.67
CA LEU A 290 -11.62 4.09 -14.72
C LEU A 290 -12.83 4.90 -14.19
N LEU A 291 -13.15 4.82 -12.90
CA LEU A 291 -14.24 5.60 -12.29
C LEU A 291 -13.84 7.07 -12.15
N ASP A 292 -14.56 7.95 -12.85
CA ASP A 292 -14.52 9.41 -12.67
C ASP A 292 -15.81 9.92 -12.01
N GLU A 293 -15.90 11.24 -11.78
CA GLU A 293 -17.06 11.89 -11.16
C GLU A 293 -18.37 11.64 -11.94
N VAL A 294 -18.30 11.61 -13.27
CA VAL A 294 -19.45 11.38 -14.16
C VAL A 294 -19.93 9.94 -14.05
N ALA A 295 -18.99 8.97 -14.01
CA ALA A 295 -19.29 7.56 -13.80
C ALA A 295 -19.90 7.31 -12.41
N LEU A 296 -19.36 7.93 -11.35
CA LEU A 296 -19.88 7.77 -9.99
C LEU A 296 -21.30 8.33 -9.83
N LEU A 297 -21.56 9.57 -10.28
CA LEU A 297 -22.87 10.20 -10.11
C LEU A 297 -23.99 9.55 -10.93
N ARG A 298 -23.67 8.93 -12.07
CA ARG A 298 -24.62 8.06 -12.80
C ARG A 298 -25.11 6.86 -11.97
N HIS A 299 -24.38 6.49 -10.91
CA HIS A 299 -24.76 5.43 -9.98
C HIS A 299 -25.25 5.96 -8.61
N CYS A 300 -25.43 7.28 -8.43
CA CYS A 300 -25.98 7.85 -7.20
C CYS A 300 -27.52 7.84 -7.21
N ASN A 301 -28.13 7.45 -6.09
CA ASN A 301 -29.61 7.44 -5.92
C ASN A 301 -30.24 8.84 -6.01
N SER A 302 -29.44 9.89 -5.89
CA SER A 302 -29.81 11.31 -6.00
C SER A 302 -29.94 11.81 -7.45
N TRP A 303 -29.38 11.10 -8.43
CA TRP A 303 -29.42 11.51 -9.83
C TRP A 303 -30.71 11.00 -10.48
N PRO A 304 -31.62 11.87 -10.96
CA PRO A 304 -32.97 11.48 -11.37
C PRO A 304 -33.06 10.71 -12.70
N GLY A 305 -31.92 10.33 -13.29
CA GLY A 305 -31.83 9.64 -14.57
C GLY A 305 -31.92 10.60 -15.76
N GLY A 306 -30.83 10.70 -16.53
CA GLY A 306 -30.76 11.51 -17.74
C GLY A 306 -29.38 11.48 -18.37
N ASP A 307 -29.31 11.39 -19.70
CA ASP A 307 -28.07 11.19 -20.45
C ASP A 307 -27.12 12.41 -20.42
N HIS A 308 -27.69 13.61 -20.27
CA HIS A 308 -26.96 14.88 -20.25
C HIS A 308 -26.38 15.24 -18.86
N LEU A 309 -25.55 14.36 -18.30
CA LEU A 309 -24.65 14.71 -17.20
C LEU A 309 -23.33 15.26 -17.77
N SER A 310 -23.06 16.55 -17.60
CA SER A 310 -21.76 17.15 -17.96
C SER A 310 -20.71 16.94 -16.87
N ARG A 311 -19.43 17.13 -17.21
CA ARG A 311 -18.34 17.05 -16.22
C ARG A 311 -18.40 18.22 -15.23
N GLU A 312 -18.84 19.42 -15.61
CA GLU A 312 -18.98 20.53 -14.64
C GLU A 312 -20.08 20.22 -13.61
N MET A 313 -21.24 19.74 -14.07
CA MET A 313 -22.34 19.31 -13.19
C MET A 313 -21.93 18.15 -12.27
N ALA A 314 -20.99 17.31 -12.70
CA ALA A 314 -20.46 16.23 -11.89
C ALA A 314 -19.48 16.75 -10.83
N VAL A 315 -18.54 17.60 -11.23
CA VAL A 315 -17.52 18.22 -10.36
C VAL A 315 -18.17 19.02 -9.22
N ASP A 316 -19.26 19.74 -9.46
CA ASP A 316 -19.96 20.56 -8.47
C ASP A 316 -20.51 19.78 -7.25
N ARG A 317 -20.71 18.45 -7.38
CA ARG A 317 -21.13 17.58 -6.27
C ARG A 317 -19.99 17.10 -5.37
N PHE A 318 -18.74 17.23 -5.81
CA PHE A 318 -17.56 16.74 -5.08
C PHE A 318 -16.85 17.88 -4.36
N ARG A 319 -16.41 17.64 -3.11
CA ARG A 319 -15.51 18.55 -2.39
C ARG A 319 -14.06 18.13 -2.59
N TYR A 320 -13.25 19.03 -3.14
CA TYR A 320 -11.87 18.76 -3.50
C TYR A 320 -10.87 19.29 -2.48
N PHE A 321 -9.84 18.49 -2.19
CA PHE A 321 -8.75 18.85 -1.29
C PHE A 321 -7.42 18.36 -1.83
N VAL A 322 -6.35 19.15 -1.66
CA VAL A 322 -4.97 18.69 -1.81
C VAL A 322 -4.46 18.22 -0.46
N VAL A 323 -3.86 17.03 -0.44
CA VAL A 323 -3.13 16.43 0.68
C VAL A 323 -1.63 16.40 0.37
N GLU A 324 -0.83 16.83 1.34
CA GLU A 324 0.65 16.80 1.32
C GLU A 324 1.29 17.41 0.05
N ASN A 325 0.58 18.34 -0.59
CA ASN A 325 0.92 19.01 -1.86
C ASN A 325 1.15 18.06 -3.06
N SER A 326 0.74 16.79 -2.96
CA SER A 326 1.04 15.74 -3.96
C SER A 326 -0.19 14.95 -4.42
N THR A 327 -1.26 14.92 -3.61
CA THR A 327 -2.42 14.04 -3.80
C THR A 327 -3.70 14.86 -3.78
N VAL A 328 -4.58 14.71 -4.78
CA VAL A 328 -5.90 15.34 -4.82
C VAL A 328 -6.96 14.33 -4.37
N LEU A 329 -7.76 14.70 -3.38
CA LEU A 329 -8.93 13.97 -2.91
C LEU A 329 -10.20 14.67 -3.42
N ALA A 330 -11.12 13.94 -4.04
CA ALA A 330 -12.48 14.41 -4.32
C ALA A 330 -13.47 13.59 -3.48
N LEU A 331 -14.25 14.26 -2.63
CA LEU A 331 -15.12 13.64 -1.62
C LEU A 331 -16.60 13.84 -1.98
N LEU A 332 -17.33 12.73 -2.10
CA LEU A 332 -18.76 12.66 -2.37
C LEU A 332 -19.50 12.02 -1.17
N GLU A 333 -20.39 12.78 -0.53
CA GLU A 333 -21.21 12.31 0.61
C GLU A 333 -22.58 11.73 0.18
N GLU A 334 -22.71 11.31 -1.09
CA GLU A 334 -23.95 10.78 -1.66
C GLU A 334 -23.90 9.24 -1.80
N PRO A 335 -24.99 8.51 -1.47
CA PRO A 335 -25.02 7.05 -1.54
C PRO A 335 -25.16 6.53 -2.98
N LEU A 336 -24.34 5.53 -3.31
CA LEU A 336 -24.42 4.76 -4.55
C LEU A 336 -25.58 3.76 -4.48
N GLY A 337 -26.24 3.48 -5.61
CA GLY A 337 -27.47 2.69 -5.73
C GLY A 337 -27.40 1.20 -5.40
N ASN A 338 -26.34 0.74 -4.73
CA ASN A 338 -26.14 -0.65 -4.32
C ASN A 338 -26.63 -0.94 -2.88
N ASP A 339 -27.00 0.07 -2.09
CA ASP A 339 -27.47 -0.11 -0.71
C ASP A 339 -28.98 -0.39 -0.62
N GLN A 340 -29.33 -1.47 0.10
CA GLN A 340 -30.72 -1.80 0.46
C GLN A 340 -31.19 -1.11 1.76
N ASP A 341 -30.26 -0.58 2.56
CA ASP A 341 -30.51 0.19 3.78
C ASP A 341 -29.70 1.49 3.71
N PRO A 342 -30.28 2.69 3.94
CA PRO A 342 -29.55 3.96 3.86
C PRO A 342 -28.53 4.08 5.00
N GLN A 343 -27.23 4.12 4.64
CA GLN A 343 -26.13 4.23 5.61
C GLN A 343 -25.23 5.43 5.28
N PRO A 344 -24.64 6.10 6.29
CA PRO A 344 -23.70 7.19 6.07
C PRO A 344 -22.50 6.67 5.26
N THR A 345 -22.43 7.12 4.01
CA THR A 345 -21.43 6.69 3.02
C THR A 345 -20.58 7.88 2.57
N VAL A 346 -19.31 7.64 2.30
CA VAL A 346 -18.46 8.56 1.52
C VAL A 346 -17.78 7.80 0.41
N THR A 347 -17.79 8.37 -0.80
CA THR A 347 -16.97 7.92 -1.92
C THR A 347 -15.84 8.92 -2.12
N VAL A 348 -14.62 8.41 -2.26
CA VAL A 348 -13.37 9.17 -2.35
C VAL A 348 -12.69 8.82 -3.66
N LEU A 349 -12.51 9.79 -4.55
CA LEU A 349 -11.52 9.68 -5.64
C LEU A 349 -10.18 10.21 -5.13
N ILE A 350 -9.13 9.40 -5.26
CA ILE A 350 -7.76 9.72 -4.86
C ILE A 350 -6.91 9.79 -6.12
N ARG A 351 -6.41 10.98 -6.48
CA ARG A 351 -5.50 11.18 -7.61
C ARG A 351 -4.12 11.50 -7.07
N GLY A 352 -3.13 10.66 -7.38
CA GLY A 352 -1.73 10.86 -7.00
C GLY A 352 -0.78 10.37 -8.10
N PRO A 353 0.53 10.28 -7.83
CA PRO A 353 1.52 9.79 -8.80
C PRO A 353 1.22 8.38 -9.34
N PHE A 354 0.55 7.55 -8.55
CA PHE A 354 0.05 6.21 -8.86
C PHE A 354 -1.27 6.19 -9.68
N GLY A 355 -1.74 7.33 -10.16
CA GLY A 355 -3.01 7.46 -10.88
C GLY A 355 -4.25 7.57 -9.99
N ARG A 356 -5.44 7.39 -10.59
CA ARG A 356 -6.75 7.65 -9.94
C ARG A 356 -7.36 6.41 -9.30
N HIS A 357 -7.55 6.42 -7.99
CA HIS A 357 -8.18 5.35 -7.21
C HIS A 357 -9.56 5.77 -6.69
N ALA A 358 -10.45 4.81 -6.46
CA ALA A 358 -11.81 5.05 -5.97
C ALA A 358 -12.10 4.18 -4.74
N TRP A 359 -12.36 4.78 -3.59
CA TRP A 359 -12.70 4.09 -2.34
C TRP A 359 -14.10 4.48 -1.87
N THR A 360 -14.95 3.50 -1.55
CA THR A 360 -16.27 3.73 -0.94
C THR A 360 -16.27 3.20 0.49
N MET A 361 -16.55 4.07 1.47
CA MET A 361 -16.56 3.74 2.89
C MET A 361 -17.96 3.94 3.48
N GLN A 362 -18.49 2.93 4.18
CA GLN A 362 -19.80 2.96 4.83
C GLN A 362 -19.64 2.87 6.35
N LEU A 363 -20.27 3.78 7.09
CA LEU A 363 -20.28 3.74 8.55
C LEU A 363 -21.28 2.67 9.05
N ARG A 364 -20.79 1.67 9.78
CA ARG A 364 -21.61 0.59 10.36
C ARG A 364 -21.26 0.38 11.84
N HIS A 365 -22.28 0.23 12.69
CA HIS A 365 -22.10 -0.11 14.11
C HIS A 365 -21.73 -1.59 14.34
N LEU A 366 -21.94 -2.47 13.36
CA LEU A 366 -21.66 -3.89 13.44
C LEU A 366 -20.97 -4.39 12.14
N PRO A 367 -20.10 -5.42 12.21
CA PRO A 367 -19.52 -6.06 11.02
C PRO A 367 -20.57 -6.63 10.09
N ARG A 368 -20.34 -6.59 8.76
CA ARG A 368 -21.30 -7.05 7.73
C ARG A 368 -21.90 -8.44 7.99
N HIS A 369 -21.10 -9.40 8.49
CA HIS A 369 -21.55 -10.76 8.81
C HIS A 369 -22.47 -10.86 10.05
N LYS A 370 -22.60 -9.78 10.84
CA LYS A 370 -23.57 -9.64 11.94
C LYS A 370 -24.73 -8.71 11.56
N SER A 371 -24.58 -7.91 10.51
CA SER A 371 -25.61 -7.03 9.94
C SER A 371 -26.62 -7.82 9.09
N GLY A 372 -27.25 -8.86 9.65
CA GLY A 372 -28.29 -9.62 8.96
C GLY A 372 -29.38 -8.71 8.40
N THR A 373 -29.91 -9.03 7.22
CA THR A 373 -30.88 -8.17 6.52
C THR A 373 -32.08 -7.85 7.41
N LYS A 374 -32.37 -6.55 7.58
CA LYS A 374 -33.44 -6.02 8.44
C LYS A 374 -33.23 -6.19 9.96
N TYR A 375 -32.00 -6.02 10.47
CA TYR A 375 -31.82 -5.66 11.88
C TYR A 375 -32.29 -4.22 12.18
N HIS A 376 -33.61 -4.02 12.22
CA HIS A 376 -34.15 -3.26 13.33
C HIS A 376 -33.76 -4.04 14.60
N ALA A 377 -32.70 -3.63 15.27
CA ALA A 377 -32.48 -4.06 16.65
C ALA A 377 -33.74 -3.62 17.43
N PRO A 378 -34.52 -4.54 18.03
CA PRO A 378 -35.64 -4.14 18.84
C PRO A 378 -35.07 -3.36 20.02
N ASN A 379 -35.25 -2.03 19.99
CA ASN A 379 -34.88 -1.16 21.09
C ASN A 379 -35.55 -1.75 22.35
N PRO A 380 -34.79 -2.18 23.38
CA PRO A 380 -35.33 -3.00 24.48
C PRO A 380 -36.31 -2.26 25.41
N GLY A 381 -36.78 -1.09 24.99
CA GLY A 381 -37.50 -0.10 25.77
C GLY A 381 -36.58 0.65 26.73
N ARG A 382 -37.03 1.80 27.21
CA ARG A 382 -36.69 2.16 28.59
C ARG A 382 -37.37 1.12 29.50
N PRO A 383 -36.71 0.62 30.56
CA PRO A 383 -37.39 -0.21 31.55
C PRO A 383 -38.65 0.50 32.06
N VAL A 384 -39.81 -0.17 31.94
CA VAL A 384 -41.09 0.40 32.33
C VAL A 384 -41.03 0.83 33.80
N PRO A 385 -41.41 2.07 34.16
CA PRO A 385 -41.34 2.53 35.55
C PRO A 385 -42.27 1.69 36.44
N MET A 386 -41.69 0.73 37.15
CA MET A 386 -42.40 -0.06 38.15
C MET A 386 -42.81 0.86 39.30
N ALA A 387 -44.07 0.82 39.72
CA ALA A 387 -44.57 1.67 40.81
C ALA A 387 -43.85 1.40 42.15
N ASP A 388 -43.29 0.19 42.33
CA ASP A 388 -42.47 -0.22 43.47
C ASP A 388 -41.03 0.34 43.42
N VAL A 389 -40.82 1.59 43.00
CA VAL A 389 -39.59 2.31 43.35
C VAL A 389 -39.61 2.54 44.85
N GLY A 390 -38.89 1.70 45.60
CA GLY A 390 -38.88 1.71 47.06
C GLY A 390 -38.49 3.08 47.65
N VAL A 391 -39.06 3.38 48.81
CA VAL A 391 -38.90 4.59 49.66
C VAL A 391 -38.16 5.74 48.97
N SER A 392 -38.88 6.76 48.52
CA SER A 392 -38.27 8.01 48.03
C SER A 392 -37.44 8.65 49.13
N HIS A 393 -36.11 8.55 49.02
CA HIS A 393 -35.19 9.21 49.94
C HIS A 393 -35.10 10.69 49.55
N ASP A 394 -35.40 11.61 50.47
CA ASP A 394 -35.19 13.06 50.29
C ASP A 394 -33.69 13.39 50.36
N VAL A 395 -32.97 12.98 49.31
CA VAL A 395 -31.54 13.24 49.17
C VAL A 395 -31.37 14.70 48.76
N LYS A 396 -31.02 15.55 49.72
CA LYS A 396 -30.57 16.92 49.44
C LYS A 396 -29.25 16.88 48.66
N HIS A 397 -29.37 16.92 47.33
CA HIS A 397 -28.25 17.04 46.41
C HIS A 397 -27.41 18.28 46.75
N ARG A 398 -26.21 18.06 47.29
CA ARG A 398 -25.18 19.08 47.45
C ARG A 398 -24.19 18.99 46.29
N TYR A 399 -23.69 20.12 45.82
CA TYR A 399 -22.61 20.18 44.83
C TYR A 399 -21.30 19.54 45.33
N PHE A 400 -21.11 19.48 46.65
CA PHE A 400 -19.94 18.88 47.30
C PHE A 400 -20.35 17.99 48.49
N PRO A 401 -19.64 16.89 48.78
CA PRO A 401 -19.87 16.07 49.98
C PRO A 401 -19.73 16.86 51.29
N GLU A 402 -20.51 16.49 52.32
CA GLU A 402 -20.55 17.19 53.63
C GLU A 402 -19.20 17.22 54.40
N ASN A 403 -18.22 16.45 53.96
CA ASN A 403 -16.88 16.41 54.55
C ASN A 403 -15.89 17.36 53.86
N VAL A 404 -16.25 18.02 52.76
CA VAL A 404 -15.33 18.95 52.05
C VAL A 404 -14.94 20.13 52.94
N ASP A 405 -15.90 20.70 53.68
CA ASP A 405 -15.65 21.78 54.65
C ASP A 405 -14.78 21.36 55.85
N ARG A 406 -14.48 20.05 55.98
CA ARG A 406 -13.61 19.48 57.02
C ARG A 406 -12.19 19.22 56.54
N ILE A 407 -11.90 19.44 55.25
CA ILE A 407 -10.55 19.25 54.67
C ILE A 407 -9.67 20.44 55.06
N PRO A 408 -8.53 20.24 55.76
CA PRO A 408 -7.64 21.34 56.12
C PRO A 408 -6.97 21.96 54.88
N GLN A 409 -7.29 23.23 54.58
CA GLN A 409 -6.68 23.96 53.47
C GLN A 409 -5.15 24.08 53.63
N CYS A 410 -4.43 23.75 52.57
CA CYS A 410 -2.99 23.97 52.45
C CYS A 410 -2.67 25.38 51.93
N LYS A 411 -1.37 25.67 51.73
CA LYS A 411 -0.92 26.97 51.21
C LYS A 411 -1.30 27.21 49.73
N VAL A 412 -1.49 26.15 48.94
CA VAL A 412 -1.84 26.24 47.52
C VAL A 412 -3.32 26.58 47.34
N ASP A 413 -4.20 26.04 48.18
CA ASP A 413 -5.65 26.30 48.09
C ASP A 413 -6.00 27.78 48.28
N ARG A 414 -5.15 28.52 49.00
CA ARG A 414 -5.25 29.97 49.20
C ARG A 414 -4.69 30.82 48.05
N SER A 415 -4.25 30.21 46.95
CA SER A 415 -3.86 30.93 45.73
C SER A 415 -5.06 31.33 44.86
N ILE A 416 -6.20 30.65 45.03
CA ILE A 416 -7.47 31.00 44.41
C ILE A 416 -8.21 31.96 45.37
N PRO A 417 -8.57 33.19 44.95
CA PRO A 417 -9.35 34.10 45.78
C PRO A 417 -10.73 33.51 46.10
N SER A 418 -11.26 33.76 47.30
CA SER A 418 -12.66 33.43 47.61
C SER A 418 -13.61 34.31 46.80
N MET A 419 -14.83 33.83 46.55
CA MET A 419 -15.87 34.64 45.87
C MET A 419 -16.11 35.96 46.61
N GLU A 420 -16.15 35.92 47.94
CA GLU A 420 -16.24 37.11 48.82
C GLU A 420 -15.11 38.11 48.58
N SER A 421 -13.88 37.63 48.33
CA SER A 421 -12.74 38.49 48.02
C SER A 421 -12.78 39.06 46.60
N LEU A 422 -13.39 38.36 45.64
CA LEU A 422 -13.60 38.85 44.28
C LEU A 422 -14.71 39.90 44.22
N LEU A 423 -15.77 39.72 45.01
CA LEU A 423 -16.88 40.67 45.17
C LEU A 423 -16.50 41.99 45.88
N MET A 424 -15.23 42.15 46.29
CA MET A 424 -14.70 43.44 46.73
C MET A 424 -14.33 44.37 45.55
N ASP A 425 -14.16 43.84 44.33
CA ASP A 425 -14.03 44.66 43.12
C ASP A 425 -15.44 45.05 42.62
N PRO A 426 -15.75 46.35 42.46
CA PRO A 426 -17.08 46.80 42.06
C PRO A 426 -17.48 46.35 40.64
N ASN A 427 -16.53 46.08 39.74
CA ASN A 427 -16.83 45.56 38.41
C ASN A 427 -17.24 44.09 38.49
N VAL A 428 -16.47 43.27 39.21
CA VAL A 428 -16.77 41.84 39.40
C VAL A 428 -18.06 41.65 40.19
N ALA A 429 -18.35 42.52 41.16
CA ALA A 429 -19.63 42.54 41.87
C ALA A 429 -20.82 42.85 40.93
N ALA A 430 -20.65 43.77 39.97
CA ALA A 430 -21.68 44.07 38.98
C ALA A 430 -21.91 42.92 37.98
N GLU A 431 -20.84 42.29 37.48
CA GLU A 431 -20.94 41.11 36.61
C GLU A 431 -21.57 39.91 37.33
N HIS A 432 -21.19 39.66 38.59
CA HIS A 432 -21.79 38.62 39.42
C HIS A 432 -23.27 38.88 39.68
N ALA A 433 -23.67 40.13 39.95
CA ALA A 433 -25.08 40.50 40.12
C ALA A 433 -25.89 40.24 38.83
N HIS A 434 -25.33 40.58 37.66
CA HIS A 434 -25.97 40.30 36.37
C HIS A 434 -26.08 38.80 36.08
N LEU A 435 -25.03 38.02 36.34
CA LEU A 435 -25.06 36.56 36.24
C LEU A 435 -26.08 35.94 37.19
N SER A 436 -26.17 36.43 38.43
CA SER A 436 -27.17 35.98 39.41
C SER A 436 -28.60 36.23 38.91
N GLN A 437 -28.85 37.41 38.33
CA GLN A 437 -30.15 37.76 37.73
C GLN A 437 -30.49 36.86 36.53
N LEU A 438 -29.52 36.55 35.67
CA LEU A 438 -29.71 35.64 34.53
C LEU A 438 -30.01 34.20 35.00
N VAL A 439 -29.32 33.71 36.03
CA VAL A 439 -29.57 32.39 36.63
C VAL A 439 -30.94 32.33 37.30
N GLU A 440 -31.35 33.37 38.04
CA GLU A 440 -32.68 33.44 38.65
C GLU A 440 -33.80 33.52 37.59
N GLN A 441 -33.59 34.30 36.52
CA GLN A 441 -34.52 34.39 35.39
C GLN A 441 -34.65 33.04 34.65
N GLN A 442 -33.54 32.34 34.39
CA GLN A 442 -33.56 31.00 33.79
C GLN A 442 -34.25 29.99 34.71
N THR A 443 -33.96 30.02 36.02
CA THR A 443 -34.60 29.16 37.02
C THR A 443 -36.12 29.38 37.06
N ALA A 444 -36.57 30.63 36.96
CA ALA A 444 -38.00 30.97 36.88
C ALA A 444 -38.65 30.49 35.57
N LEU A 445 -37.96 30.60 34.43
CA LEU A 445 -38.42 30.09 33.13
C LEU A 445 -38.53 28.55 33.13
N GLU A 446 -37.52 27.85 33.64
CA GLU A 446 -37.52 26.39 33.76
C GLU A 446 -38.61 25.90 34.73
N THR A 447 -38.78 26.59 35.86
CA THR A 447 -39.86 26.31 36.83
C THR A 447 -41.23 26.52 36.20
N ALA A 448 -41.44 27.60 35.44
CA ALA A 448 -42.69 27.88 34.74
C ALA A 448 -42.96 26.84 33.63
N ALA A 449 -41.96 26.50 32.81
CA ALA A 449 -42.07 25.48 31.77
C ALA A 449 -42.33 24.08 32.33
N GLY A 450 -41.72 23.73 33.47
CA GLY A 450 -41.99 22.51 34.22
C GLY A 450 -43.43 22.47 34.75
N GLN A 451 -43.87 23.54 35.43
CA GLN A 451 -45.26 23.66 35.91
C GLN A 451 -46.29 23.66 34.80
N GLN A 452 -45.96 24.19 33.61
CA GLN A 452 -46.85 24.17 32.46
C GLN A 452 -46.94 22.77 31.84
N ARG A 453 -45.81 22.08 31.64
CA ARG A 453 -45.81 20.66 31.22
C ARG A 453 -46.64 19.79 32.16
N CYS A 454 -46.47 19.94 33.48
CA CYS A 454 -47.25 19.20 34.48
C CYS A 454 -48.75 19.55 34.53
N LYS A 455 -49.21 20.62 33.85
CA LYS A 455 -50.64 20.96 33.69
C LYS A 455 -51.21 20.52 32.35
N GLU A 456 -50.36 20.35 31.34
CA GLU A 456 -50.76 19.91 29.99
C GLU A 456 -50.82 18.37 29.87
N THR A 457 -50.23 17.63 30.81
CA THR A 457 -50.23 16.16 30.82
C THR A 457 -51.04 15.56 31.98
N ASP A 458 -52.34 15.34 31.79
CA ASP A 458 -53.18 14.51 32.68
C ASP A 458 -53.02 13.00 32.35
N GLY A 459 -51.77 12.59 32.13
CA GLY A 459 -51.35 11.30 31.60
C GLY A 459 -49.83 11.14 31.66
N PRO A 460 -49.29 9.95 31.38
CA PRO A 460 -47.84 9.69 31.49
C PRO A 460 -47.04 10.61 30.54
N PHE A 461 -45.90 11.10 31.03
CA PHE A 461 -44.98 11.92 30.24
C PHE A 461 -44.70 11.26 28.88
N PRO A 462 -44.70 12.03 27.76
CA PRO A 462 -44.34 11.48 26.46
C PRO A 462 -42.92 10.89 26.54
N GLU A 463 -42.80 9.61 26.21
CA GLU A 463 -41.52 8.91 26.29
C GLU A 463 -40.48 9.60 25.39
N CYS A 464 -39.26 9.79 25.90
CA CYS A 464 -38.17 10.37 25.13
C CYS A 464 -37.76 9.41 24.01
N THR A 465 -38.42 9.53 22.86
CA THR A 465 -38.02 8.85 21.64
C THR A 465 -36.62 9.31 21.22
N PRO A 466 -35.81 8.43 20.62
CA PRO A 466 -34.58 8.88 19.96
C PRO A 466 -34.95 9.88 18.86
N PRO A 467 -34.11 10.91 18.62
CA PRO A 467 -34.33 11.81 17.49
C PRO A 467 -34.38 11.03 16.17
N PRO A 468 -35.14 11.48 15.17
CA PRO A 468 -35.17 10.83 13.86
C PRO A 468 -33.76 10.78 13.26
N ALA A 469 -33.50 9.74 12.45
CA ALA A 469 -32.19 9.56 11.83
C ALA A 469 -31.84 10.76 10.93
N CYS A 470 -30.88 11.58 11.36
CA CYS A 470 -30.48 12.77 10.63
C CYS A 470 -29.73 12.39 9.34
N HIS A 471 -30.17 12.92 8.20
CA HIS A 471 -29.49 12.74 6.92
C HIS A 471 -28.25 13.65 6.78
N GLU A 472 -28.11 14.68 7.61
CA GLU A 472 -27.00 15.65 7.63
C GLU A 472 -25.72 15.11 8.30
N PHE A 473 -25.31 13.87 7.98
CA PHE A 473 -24.08 13.29 8.52
C PHE A 473 -22.87 13.58 7.62
N GLN A 474 -21.93 14.38 8.12
CA GLN A 474 -20.70 14.77 7.41
C GLN A 474 -19.69 13.61 7.32
N THR A 475 -19.93 12.63 6.45
CA THR A 475 -19.10 11.44 6.24
C THR A 475 -17.68 11.77 5.76
N ALA A 476 -17.52 12.81 4.93
CA ALA A 476 -16.22 13.34 4.51
C ALA A 476 -15.45 13.94 5.70
N ARG A 477 -16.12 14.63 6.63
CA ARG A 477 -15.47 15.13 7.85
C ARG A 477 -15.02 13.99 8.76
N LEU A 478 -15.83 12.93 8.89
CA LEU A 478 -15.44 11.73 9.64
C LEU A 478 -14.22 11.05 9.01
N PHE A 479 -14.21 10.88 7.68
CA PHE A 479 -13.08 10.36 6.92
C PHE A 479 -11.81 11.20 7.13
N LEU A 480 -11.88 12.51 6.90
CA LEU A 480 -10.74 13.42 7.07
C LEU A 480 -10.22 13.43 8.52
N SER A 481 -11.10 13.25 9.51
CA SER A 481 -10.72 13.08 10.93
C SER A 481 -9.99 11.75 11.18
N HIS A 482 -10.56 10.62 10.73
CA HIS A 482 -9.97 9.29 10.94
C HIS A 482 -8.62 9.09 10.26
N PHE A 483 -8.38 9.75 9.12
CA PHE A 483 -7.08 9.76 8.44
C PHE A 483 -6.11 10.84 8.97
N GLY A 484 -6.50 11.58 10.03
CA GLY A 484 -5.64 12.53 10.74
C GLY A 484 -5.50 13.92 10.08
N PHE A 485 -6.16 14.17 8.96
CA PHE A 485 -6.10 15.45 8.23
C PHE A 485 -6.76 16.62 8.98
N LEU A 486 -7.55 16.35 10.02
CA LEU A 486 -8.22 17.35 10.87
C LEU A 486 -7.68 17.42 12.32
N SER A 487 -6.45 16.95 12.59
CA SER A 487 -5.89 17.06 13.95
C SER A 487 -5.73 18.52 14.39
N LEU A 488 -5.99 18.81 15.68
CA LEU A 488 -5.79 20.14 16.27
C LEU A 488 -4.34 20.63 16.16
N ASP A 489 -3.36 19.73 16.12
CA ASP A 489 -1.95 20.10 15.97
C ASP A 489 -1.68 20.82 14.63
N ALA A 490 -2.47 20.56 13.59
CA ALA A 490 -2.37 21.24 12.30
C ALA A 490 -2.88 22.69 12.33
N ALA A 491 -3.62 23.09 13.38
CA ALA A 491 -3.95 24.49 13.63
C ALA A 491 -2.80 25.27 14.31
N SER A 492 -1.81 24.57 14.86
CA SER A 492 -0.56 25.16 15.33
C SER A 492 0.39 25.35 14.14
N GLY A 493 0.39 26.57 13.56
CA GLY A 493 0.98 26.90 12.25
C GLY A 493 2.49 26.74 12.06
N ASN A 494 3.19 25.97 12.90
CA ASN A 494 4.59 25.57 12.70
C ASN A 494 4.76 24.44 11.68
N VAL A 495 3.67 23.75 11.30
CA VAL A 495 3.65 22.80 10.18
C VAL A 495 2.59 23.29 9.19
N GLY A 496 2.97 23.45 7.91
CA GLY A 496 2.05 23.91 6.88
C GLY A 496 0.83 22.99 6.74
N SER A 497 -0.35 23.56 6.46
CA SER A 497 -1.61 22.81 6.44
C SER A 497 -1.52 21.62 5.49
N ARG A 498 -1.57 20.40 6.05
CA ARG A 498 -1.50 19.15 5.28
C ARG A 498 -2.72 18.90 4.40
N LEU A 499 -3.78 19.70 4.57
CA LEU A 499 -5.03 19.67 3.83
C LEU A 499 -5.34 21.09 3.33
N THR A 500 -5.54 21.25 2.02
CA THR A 500 -5.93 22.53 1.39
C THR A 500 -7.15 22.32 0.51
N ALA A 501 -8.26 23.01 0.77
CA ALA A 501 -9.45 22.92 -0.08
C ALA A 501 -9.21 23.58 -1.45
N LEU A 502 -9.69 22.96 -2.53
CA LEU A 502 -9.66 23.53 -3.88
C LEU A 502 -11.00 24.22 -4.21
N ASN A 503 -10.92 25.29 -4.99
CA ASN A 503 -12.09 26.01 -5.48
C ASN A 503 -12.52 25.45 -6.85
N THR A 504 -13.66 24.75 -6.89
CA THR A 504 -14.26 24.19 -8.11
C THR A 504 -14.81 25.25 -9.06
N SER A 505 -15.10 26.46 -8.55
CA SER A 505 -15.61 27.59 -9.33
C SER A 505 -14.52 28.39 -10.07
N LEU A 506 -13.33 27.82 -10.24
CA LEU A 506 -12.26 28.42 -11.05
C LEU A 506 -12.41 28.03 -12.53
N ASP A 507 -12.36 29.02 -13.42
CA ASP A 507 -12.28 28.80 -14.86
C ASP A 507 -11.12 27.85 -15.19
N GLY A 508 -11.41 26.79 -15.94
CA GLY A 508 -10.43 25.77 -16.32
C GLY A 508 -10.33 24.56 -15.39
N PHE A 509 -10.88 24.58 -14.17
CA PHE A 509 -10.73 23.48 -13.20
C PHE A 509 -11.10 22.09 -13.75
N CYS A 510 -12.21 21.99 -14.50
CA CYS A 510 -12.65 20.73 -15.12
C CYS A 510 -11.73 20.25 -16.27
N HIS A 511 -10.99 21.17 -16.91
CA HIS A 511 -10.00 20.85 -17.93
C HIS A 511 -8.69 20.39 -17.30
N ASP A 512 -8.21 21.09 -16.27
CA ASP A 512 -7.00 20.70 -15.51
C ASP A 512 -7.18 19.31 -14.86
N LEU A 513 -8.38 19.01 -14.37
CA LEU A 513 -8.74 17.70 -13.83
C LEU A 513 -8.74 16.60 -14.92
N GLU A 514 -9.17 16.93 -16.14
CA GLU A 514 -9.06 16.01 -17.29
C GLU A 514 -7.59 15.84 -17.74
N VAL A 515 -6.78 16.90 -17.77
CA VAL A 515 -5.35 16.79 -18.07
C VAL A 515 -4.67 15.88 -17.04
N LEU A 516 -4.96 16.07 -15.75
CA LEU A 516 -4.48 15.21 -14.66
C LEU A 516 -4.89 13.74 -14.84
N ASP A 517 -6.14 13.46 -15.20
CA ASP A 517 -6.62 12.08 -15.43
C ASP A 517 -6.09 11.43 -16.72
N ASN A 518 -5.55 12.21 -17.66
CA ASN A 518 -4.82 11.72 -18.84
C ASN A 518 -3.29 11.63 -18.61
N MET A 519 -2.76 11.96 -17.42
CA MET A 519 -1.34 11.74 -17.12
C MET A 519 -1.08 10.29 -16.73
N SER A 520 -0.40 9.55 -17.62
CA SER A 520 0.02 8.16 -17.35
C SER A 520 1.12 8.11 -16.27
N SER A 521 0.98 7.20 -15.29
CA SER A 521 2.08 6.86 -14.36
C SER A 521 3.12 5.92 -14.97
N ARG A 522 2.83 5.30 -16.13
CA ARG A 522 3.77 4.49 -16.91
C ARG A 522 4.38 5.30 -18.06
N THR A 523 5.64 5.02 -18.40
CA THR A 523 6.23 5.43 -19.68
C THR A 523 5.50 4.76 -20.86
N CYS A 524 5.24 5.51 -21.93
CA CYS A 524 4.47 5.06 -23.08
C CYS A 524 5.28 5.19 -24.38
N ASP A 525 6.07 4.16 -24.70
CA ASP A 525 6.80 4.08 -25.96
C ASP A 525 5.86 3.69 -27.11
N THR A 526 6.07 4.28 -28.29
CA THR A 526 5.25 4.03 -29.48
C THR A 526 6.14 3.66 -30.66
N VAL A 527 5.99 2.43 -31.16
CA VAL A 527 6.75 1.92 -32.31
C VAL A 527 5.82 1.80 -33.51
N HIS A 528 6.11 2.55 -34.57
CA HIS A 528 5.37 2.45 -35.83
C HIS A 528 5.99 1.39 -36.74
N VAL A 529 5.25 0.32 -37.02
CA VAL A 529 5.68 -0.78 -37.89
C VAL A 529 5.13 -0.55 -39.30
N PHE A 530 6.01 -0.49 -40.30
CA PHE A 530 5.64 -0.28 -41.71
C PHE A 530 6.02 -1.48 -42.57
N TYR A 531 5.08 -1.96 -43.39
CA TYR A 531 5.37 -2.96 -44.43
C TYR A 531 5.73 -2.25 -45.73
N VAL A 532 6.92 -2.54 -46.29
CA VAL A 532 7.40 -1.96 -47.56
C VAL A 532 7.57 -3.08 -48.58
N ARG A 533 6.86 -3.00 -49.71
CA ARG A 533 6.97 -3.96 -50.80
C ARG A 533 8.14 -3.62 -51.72
N ALA A 534 8.70 -4.65 -52.36
CA ALA A 534 9.77 -4.47 -53.34
C ALA A 534 9.38 -3.47 -54.44
N GLY A 535 10.20 -2.43 -54.62
CA GLY A 535 10.02 -1.41 -55.66
C GLY A 535 9.22 -0.16 -55.26
N GLN A 536 8.47 -0.18 -54.15
CA GLN A 536 7.78 1.00 -53.63
C GLN A 536 8.77 2.09 -53.18
N LYS A 537 8.38 3.36 -53.34
CA LYS A 537 9.23 4.53 -53.03
C LYS A 537 8.46 5.73 -52.49
N THR A 538 7.13 5.76 -52.57
CA THR A 538 6.33 6.87 -52.01
C THR A 538 5.78 6.50 -50.63
N ALA A 539 5.54 7.52 -49.78
CA ALA A 539 4.93 7.29 -48.47
C ALA A 539 3.49 6.76 -48.59
N GLU A 540 2.75 7.23 -49.60
CA GLU A 540 1.37 6.81 -49.88
C GLU A 540 1.29 5.31 -50.24
N GLU A 541 2.20 4.83 -51.10
CA GLU A 541 2.34 3.40 -51.42
C GLU A 541 2.57 2.55 -50.16
N ILE A 542 3.50 2.97 -49.31
CA ILE A 542 3.90 2.25 -48.10
C ILE A 542 2.76 2.22 -47.07
N LEU A 543 2.12 3.36 -46.82
CA LEU A 543 1.00 3.47 -45.89
C LEU A 543 -0.25 2.71 -46.37
N SER A 544 -0.46 2.59 -47.69
CA SER A 544 -1.59 1.83 -48.24
C SER A 544 -1.51 0.33 -47.96
N ASN A 545 -0.31 -0.23 -47.78
CA ASN A 545 -0.10 -1.68 -47.67
C ASN A 545 -0.79 -2.33 -46.47
N VAL A 546 -0.92 -1.61 -45.35
CA VAL A 546 -1.43 -2.15 -44.08
C VAL A 546 -2.93 -1.90 -43.91
N GLN A 547 -3.62 -1.44 -44.98
CA GLN A 547 -5.08 -1.27 -45.00
C GLN A 547 -5.87 -2.58 -45.16
N SER A 548 -5.20 -3.68 -45.52
CA SER A 548 -5.81 -5.00 -45.63
C SER A 548 -4.78 -6.10 -45.33
N GLU A 549 -5.25 -7.18 -44.70
CA GLU A 549 -4.49 -8.43 -44.55
C GLU A 549 -4.01 -8.96 -45.92
N SER A 550 -4.87 -8.86 -46.94
CA SER A 550 -4.58 -9.29 -48.31
C SER A 550 -3.46 -8.51 -49.00
N THR A 551 -3.01 -7.38 -48.44
CA THR A 551 -1.93 -6.56 -48.99
C THR A 551 -0.58 -6.71 -48.28
N VAL A 552 -0.49 -7.49 -47.21
CA VAL A 552 0.78 -7.84 -46.53
C VAL A 552 1.20 -9.30 -46.76
N SER A 553 2.39 -9.67 -46.31
CA SER A 553 2.84 -11.08 -46.26
C SER A 553 2.32 -11.76 -45.00
N PRO A 554 1.95 -13.05 -45.01
CA PRO A 554 1.63 -13.80 -43.78
C PRO A 554 2.73 -13.70 -42.72
N HIS A 555 4.02 -13.71 -43.11
CA HIS A 555 5.15 -13.55 -42.20
C HIS A 555 5.21 -12.16 -41.54
N PHE A 556 4.59 -11.13 -42.11
CA PHE A 556 4.46 -9.83 -41.46
C PHE A 556 3.40 -9.85 -40.35
N LEU A 557 2.33 -10.61 -40.53
CA LEU A 557 1.28 -10.81 -39.52
C LEU A 557 1.79 -11.70 -38.38
N GLU A 558 2.50 -12.78 -38.71
CA GLU A 558 3.24 -13.64 -37.78
C GLU A 558 4.25 -12.83 -36.95
N PHE A 559 5.03 -11.97 -37.60
CA PHE A 559 5.92 -11.03 -36.91
C PHE A 559 5.15 -10.09 -35.96
N LEU A 560 4.07 -9.44 -36.41
CA LEU A 560 3.25 -8.58 -35.54
C LEU A 560 2.67 -9.34 -34.34
N GLN A 561 2.21 -10.58 -34.53
CA GLN A 561 1.72 -11.45 -33.45
C GLN A 561 2.84 -11.88 -32.48
N SER A 562 4.09 -11.95 -32.94
CA SER A 562 5.25 -12.22 -32.07
C SER A 562 5.68 -11.02 -31.21
N LEU A 563 5.25 -9.79 -31.54
CA LEU A 563 5.58 -8.58 -30.77
C LEU A 563 4.73 -8.42 -29.49
N GLY A 564 3.58 -9.09 -29.40
CA GLY A 564 2.68 -8.96 -28.26
C GLY A 564 1.21 -9.23 -28.61
N TRP A 565 0.29 -8.81 -27.73
CA TRP A 565 -1.14 -9.07 -27.87
C TRP A 565 -1.84 -7.95 -28.66
N SER A 566 -2.67 -8.34 -29.63
CA SER A 566 -3.57 -7.42 -30.35
C SER A 566 -4.71 -6.94 -29.44
N VAL A 567 -4.98 -5.64 -29.41
CA VAL A 567 -6.01 -5.02 -28.56
C VAL A 567 -6.97 -4.13 -29.36
N ASN A 568 -8.26 -4.13 -28.98
CA ASN A 568 -9.25 -3.23 -29.58
C ASN A 568 -9.10 -1.82 -29.00
N VAL A 569 -8.60 -0.87 -29.81
CA VAL A 569 -8.33 0.53 -29.44
C VAL A 569 -9.53 1.22 -28.77
N PHE A 570 -10.77 0.94 -29.17
CA PHE A 570 -11.95 1.59 -28.57
C PHE A 570 -12.28 1.07 -27.16
N GLN A 571 -11.81 -0.13 -26.83
CA GLN A 571 -12.05 -0.81 -25.55
C GLN A 571 -10.81 -0.82 -24.65
N HIS A 572 -9.65 -0.39 -25.17
CA HIS A 572 -8.39 -0.38 -24.44
C HIS A 572 -8.32 0.77 -23.42
N PRO A 573 -8.05 0.50 -22.14
CA PRO A 573 -8.05 1.52 -21.09
C PRO A 573 -6.69 2.18 -20.85
N GLY A 574 -5.67 1.83 -21.63
CA GLY A 574 -4.29 2.31 -21.49
C GLY A 574 -3.85 3.24 -22.62
N TRP A 575 -2.58 3.15 -23.00
CA TRP A 575 -2.02 3.87 -24.13
C TRP A 575 -2.35 3.19 -25.47
N THR A 576 -2.90 3.97 -26.40
CA THR A 576 -3.37 3.51 -27.72
C THR A 576 -2.54 4.06 -28.89
N GLY A 577 -1.37 4.65 -28.60
CA GLY A 577 -0.55 5.35 -29.60
C GLY A 577 -0.93 6.82 -29.85
N HIS A 578 -2.05 7.31 -29.28
CA HIS A 578 -2.43 8.72 -29.39
C HIS A 578 -3.18 9.24 -28.15
N ILE A 579 -2.93 10.50 -27.77
CA ILE A 579 -3.45 11.11 -26.53
C ILE A 579 -4.97 11.28 -26.52
N SER A 580 -5.62 11.39 -27.69
CA SER A 580 -7.08 11.58 -27.78
C SER A 580 -7.91 10.31 -27.62
N THR A 581 -7.29 9.14 -27.82
CA THR A 581 -7.94 7.81 -27.76
C THR A 581 -7.49 6.99 -26.56
N SER A 582 -6.36 7.34 -25.95
CA SER A 582 -5.83 6.65 -24.77
C SER A 582 -6.65 6.94 -23.51
N TRP A 583 -6.65 5.99 -22.59
CA TRP A 583 -7.34 6.05 -21.27
C TRP A 583 -8.85 6.29 -21.33
N LYS A 584 -9.49 6.13 -22.50
CA LYS A 584 -10.90 6.46 -22.77
C LYS A 584 -11.63 5.29 -23.43
N VAL A 585 -12.06 4.33 -22.60
CA VAL A 585 -12.95 3.23 -23.02
C VAL A 585 -14.25 3.83 -23.57
N THR A 586 -14.43 3.70 -24.88
CA THR A 586 -15.54 4.32 -25.62
C THR A 586 -16.50 3.22 -26.06
N GLN A 587 -17.78 3.33 -25.69
CA GLN A 587 -18.77 2.37 -26.19
C GLN A 587 -18.91 2.53 -27.71
N PRO A 588 -18.81 1.45 -28.50
CA PRO A 588 -18.90 1.54 -29.96
C PRO A 588 -20.31 2.00 -30.35
N THR A 589 -20.38 3.04 -31.18
CA THR A 589 -21.66 3.45 -31.78
C THR A 589 -22.18 2.35 -32.71
N SER A 590 -23.50 2.29 -32.88
CA SER A 590 -24.18 1.17 -33.57
C SER A 590 -23.82 1.02 -35.06
N GLU A 591 -23.21 2.03 -35.68
CA GLU A 591 -22.63 1.95 -37.02
C GLU A 591 -21.22 1.32 -37.02
N GLN A 592 -20.42 1.58 -35.98
CA GLN A 592 -19.04 1.08 -35.85
C GLN A 592 -18.99 -0.39 -35.44
N ALA A 593 -20.01 -0.89 -34.74
CA ALA A 593 -20.19 -2.32 -34.43
C ALA A 593 -20.42 -3.22 -35.67
N ARG A 594 -20.39 -2.65 -36.89
CA ARG A 594 -20.41 -3.38 -38.18
C ARG A 594 -19.06 -3.41 -38.90
N ALA A 595 -18.02 -2.75 -38.38
CA ALA A 595 -16.67 -2.99 -38.87
C ALA A 595 -16.27 -4.43 -38.50
N PRO A 596 -15.69 -5.21 -39.43
CA PRO A 596 -15.12 -6.50 -39.08
C PRO A 596 -13.95 -6.31 -38.11
N SER A 597 -13.76 -7.28 -37.22
CA SER A 597 -12.53 -7.40 -36.43
C SER A 597 -11.39 -7.82 -37.36
N ASN A 598 -10.56 -6.84 -37.74
CA ASN A 598 -9.24 -7.04 -38.34
C ASN A 598 -8.17 -7.09 -37.23
#